data_AF-A0A1A6GQ74-F1
#
_entry.id   AF-A0A1A6GQ74-F1
#
_cell.length_a   1.000
_cell.length_b   1.000
_cell.length_c   1.000
_cell.angle_alpha   90.00
_cell.angle_beta   90.00
_cell.angle_gamma   90.00
#
_symmetry.space_group_name_H-M   'P 1'
#
loop_
_entity.id
_entity.type
_entity.pdbx_description
1 polymer ?
#
loop_
_entity_poly.entity_id
_entity_poly.type
_entity_poly.pdbx_seq_one_letter_code
_entity_poly.pdbx_strand_id
1 'polypeptide(L)'
;MQDGTTLGDVQLPPWADGDPRKFISLHRQALESDFVSGNLHHWIDLIFGYKQQGPAAVEAVNTFHPYFYGDRIDLTSISDPLIKSTILGFISNFGQVPKQIFTKPHPSRNTTGKPPVPGKDTSTPTGLPGHSQSFLHNLPALRPSQVTVK
;
A
#
# COMPACT_ATOMS: atom_id res chain seq x y z
N MET A 1 -20.43 -6.23 -22.82
CA MET A 1 -19.55 -5.08 -23.10
C MET A 1 -19.77 -4.64 -24.54
N GLN A 2 -19.23 -3.50 -25.00
CA GLN A 2 -19.47 -3.00 -26.37
C GLN A 2 -19.00 -3.96 -27.48
N ASP A 3 -18.09 -4.88 -27.14
CA ASP A 3 -17.59 -5.99 -27.97
C ASP A 3 -18.50 -7.23 -28.00
N GLY A 4 -19.66 -7.18 -27.34
CA GLY A 4 -20.59 -8.31 -27.27
C GLY A 4 -20.23 -9.38 -26.25
N THR A 5 -19.17 -9.23 -25.45
CA THR A 5 -18.90 -10.20 -24.37
C THR A 5 -19.96 -10.08 -23.28
N THR A 6 -20.50 -11.23 -22.87
CA THR A 6 -21.40 -11.31 -21.72
C THR A 6 -20.69 -10.80 -20.47
N LEU A 7 -21.40 -10.01 -19.66
CA LEU A 7 -20.90 -9.61 -18.35
C LEU A 7 -20.95 -10.81 -17.41
N GLY A 8 -19.84 -11.14 -16.78
CA GLY A 8 -19.70 -12.26 -15.85
C GLY A 8 -18.57 -12.01 -14.86
N ASP A 9 -17.96 -13.09 -14.37
CA ASP A 9 -16.82 -13.00 -13.47
C ASP A 9 -15.63 -12.27 -14.10
N VAL A 10 -14.75 -11.74 -13.25
CA VAL A 10 -13.50 -11.12 -13.69
C VAL A 10 -12.69 -12.15 -14.48
N GLN A 11 -12.26 -11.77 -15.68
CA GLN A 11 -11.34 -12.59 -16.46
C GLN A 11 -9.97 -12.60 -15.78
N LEU A 12 -9.60 -13.77 -15.25
CA LEU A 12 -8.34 -13.92 -14.54
C LEU A 12 -7.17 -14.10 -15.52
N PRO A 13 -5.97 -13.63 -15.17
CA PRO A 13 -4.76 -13.92 -15.93
C PRO A 13 -4.52 -15.44 -16.08
N PRO A 14 -3.85 -15.90 -17.16
CA PRO A 14 -3.65 -17.34 -17.40
C PRO A 14 -2.99 -18.10 -16.25
N TRP A 15 -2.08 -17.45 -15.52
CA TRP A 15 -1.35 -18.06 -14.39
C TRP A 15 -2.24 -18.37 -13.17
N ALA A 16 -3.47 -17.85 -13.13
CA ALA A 16 -4.45 -18.12 -12.07
C ALA A 16 -5.36 -19.33 -12.36
N ASP A 17 -5.25 -19.97 -13.53
CA ASP A 17 -6.01 -21.18 -13.93
C ASP A 17 -7.53 -21.10 -13.73
N GLY A 18 -8.10 -19.89 -13.87
CA GLY A 18 -9.53 -19.66 -13.60
C GLY A 18 -9.94 -19.77 -12.13
N ASP A 19 -8.99 -19.85 -11.19
CA ASP A 19 -9.25 -19.89 -9.74
C ASP A 19 -8.94 -18.54 -9.07
N PRO A 20 -9.98 -17.79 -8.62
CA PRO A 20 -9.79 -16.55 -7.86
C PRO A 20 -8.97 -16.72 -6.58
N ARG A 21 -9.01 -17.90 -5.95
CA ARG A 21 -8.21 -18.16 -4.72
C ARG A 21 -6.73 -18.27 -5.06
N LYS A 22 -6.39 -18.94 -6.16
CA LYS A 22 -5.02 -18.97 -6.70
C LYS A 22 -4.55 -17.55 -7.06
N PHE A 23 -5.39 -16.74 -7.71
CA PHE A 23 -5.10 -15.34 -8.03
C PHE A 23 -4.68 -14.52 -6.80
N ILE A 24 -5.49 -14.58 -5.73
CA ILE A 24 -5.24 -13.86 -4.47
C ILE A 24 -3.99 -14.41 -3.77
N SER A 25 -3.84 -15.75 -3.72
CA SER A 25 -2.71 -16.41 -3.06
C SER A 25 -1.38 -16.00 -3.69
N LEU A 26 -1.30 -15.96 -5.03
CA LEU A 26 -0.08 -15.56 -5.74
C LEU A 26 0.23 -14.07 -5.59
N HIS A 27 -0.77 -13.19 -5.59
CA HIS A 27 -0.55 -11.78 -5.28
C HIS A 27 -0.01 -11.55 -3.87
N ARG A 28 -0.55 -12.28 -2.88
CA ARG A 28 -0.04 -12.24 -1.51
C ARG A 28 1.40 -12.73 -1.44
N GLN A 29 1.74 -13.83 -2.12
CA GLN A 29 3.12 -14.33 -2.20
C GLN A 29 4.07 -13.30 -2.85
N ALA A 30 3.63 -12.63 -3.91
CA ALA A 30 4.40 -11.57 -4.54
C ALA A 30 4.62 -10.37 -3.60
N LEU A 31 3.56 -9.93 -2.91
CA LEU A 31 3.62 -8.82 -1.93
C LEU A 31 4.59 -9.10 -0.78
N GLU A 32 4.64 -10.36 -0.32
CA GLU A 32 5.53 -10.79 0.78
C GLU A 32 6.93 -11.23 0.31
N SER A 33 7.22 -11.15 -0.99
CA SER A 33 8.53 -11.55 -1.53
C SER A 33 9.66 -10.65 -1.03
N ASP A 34 10.90 -11.17 -1.08
CA ASP A 34 12.09 -10.36 -0.78
C ASP A 34 12.21 -9.16 -1.72
N PHE A 35 11.84 -9.33 -3.00
CA PHE A 35 11.85 -8.24 -3.96
C PHE A 35 10.95 -7.08 -3.52
N VAL A 36 9.69 -7.36 -3.16
CA VAL A 36 8.78 -6.30 -2.70
C VAL A 36 9.23 -5.77 -1.35
N SER A 37 9.62 -6.63 -0.42
CA SER A 37 10.11 -6.22 0.90
C SER A 37 11.28 -5.24 0.83
N GLY A 38 12.24 -5.47 -0.06
CA GLY A 38 13.39 -4.58 -0.27
C GLY A 38 13.06 -3.24 -0.94
N ASN A 39 11.92 -3.13 -1.63
CA ASN A 39 11.57 -1.97 -2.46
C ASN A 39 10.31 -1.22 -2.01
N LEU A 40 9.47 -1.79 -1.13
CA LEU A 40 8.18 -1.23 -0.75
C LEU A 40 8.29 0.17 -0.15
N HIS A 41 9.41 0.48 0.51
CA HIS A 41 9.70 1.81 1.06
C HIS A 41 9.62 2.94 0.01
N HIS A 42 9.94 2.67 -1.27
CA HIS A 42 9.79 3.64 -2.34
C HIS A 42 8.32 3.95 -2.68
N TRP A 43 7.45 2.95 -2.65
CA TRP A 43 6.00 3.17 -2.81
C TRP A 43 5.43 3.92 -1.60
N ILE A 44 5.89 3.59 -0.40
CA ILE A 44 5.53 4.30 0.83
C ILE A 44 5.96 5.78 0.74
N ASP A 45 7.14 6.08 0.19
CA ASP A 45 7.61 7.46 -0.04
C ASP A 45 6.69 8.26 -0.98
N LEU A 46 6.10 7.61 -1.99
CA LEU A 46 5.16 8.25 -2.93
C LEU A 46 3.82 8.55 -2.27
N ILE A 47 3.27 7.58 -1.55
CA ILE A 47 1.88 7.65 -1.05
C ILE A 47 1.79 8.38 0.28
N PHE A 48 2.79 8.28 1.14
CA PHE A 48 2.75 8.78 2.52
C PHE A 48 3.94 9.65 2.90
N GLY A 49 4.96 9.69 2.04
CA GLY A 49 6.27 10.21 2.37
C GLY A 49 6.69 11.47 1.63
N TYR A 50 7.99 11.69 1.60
CA TYR A 50 8.58 12.93 1.09
C TYR A 50 8.34 13.17 -0.42
N LYS A 51 7.99 12.13 -1.19
CA LYS A 51 7.67 12.22 -2.62
C LYS A 51 6.18 12.44 -2.91
N GLN A 52 5.34 12.66 -1.88
CA GLN A 52 3.92 12.96 -2.07
C GLN A 52 3.66 14.40 -2.54
N GLN A 53 4.57 15.33 -2.21
CA GLN A 53 4.41 16.75 -2.52
C GLN A 53 5.75 17.47 -2.76
N GLY A 54 5.67 18.70 -3.30
CA GLY A 54 6.85 19.54 -3.56
C GLY A 54 7.69 19.08 -4.75
N PRO A 55 8.94 19.56 -4.89
CA PRO A 55 9.80 19.23 -6.03
C PRO A 55 10.04 17.72 -6.19
N ALA A 56 10.19 16.98 -5.09
CA ALA A 56 10.38 15.53 -5.13
C ALA A 56 9.20 14.77 -5.74
N ALA A 57 7.96 15.28 -5.60
CA ALA A 57 6.79 14.72 -6.26
C ALA A 57 6.78 15.00 -7.75
N VAL A 58 7.22 16.19 -8.18
CA VAL A 58 7.34 16.55 -9.60
C VAL A 58 8.37 15.64 -10.28
N GLU A 59 9.55 15.47 -9.66
CA GLU A 59 10.61 14.59 -10.15
C GLU A 59 10.14 13.12 -10.25
N ALA A 60 9.30 12.68 -9.32
CA ALA A 60 8.74 11.33 -9.31
C ALA A 60 7.46 11.17 -10.16
N VAL A 61 6.99 12.22 -10.83
CA VAL A 61 5.73 12.24 -11.60
C VAL A 61 4.53 11.81 -10.74
N ASN A 62 4.49 12.30 -9.50
CA ASN A 62 3.52 11.94 -8.46
C ASN A 62 2.73 13.16 -7.98
N THR A 63 2.28 14.00 -8.91
CA THR A 63 1.49 15.21 -8.63
C THR A 63 0.04 14.99 -9.01
N PHE A 64 -0.88 15.36 -8.12
CA PHE A 64 -2.32 15.24 -8.33
C PHE A 64 -3.00 16.61 -8.41
N HIS A 65 -4.30 16.61 -8.71
CA HIS A 65 -5.08 17.84 -8.71
C HIS A 65 -5.07 18.49 -7.30
N PRO A 66 -4.95 19.82 -7.17
CA PRO A 66 -4.90 20.50 -5.86
C PRO A 66 -6.04 20.13 -4.91
N TYR A 67 -7.23 19.85 -5.46
CA TYR A 67 -8.41 19.43 -4.69
C TYR A 67 -8.30 18.09 -3.98
N PHE A 68 -7.33 17.25 -4.36
CA PHE A 68 -7.16 15.94 -3.73
C PHE A 68 -6.28 16.02 -2.47
N TYR A 69 -5.63 17.15 -2.20
CA TYR A 69 -4.83 17.37 -0.99
C TYR A 69 -5.70 18.00 0.10
N GLY A 70 -6.45 17.17 0.84
CA GLY A 70 -7.48 17.62 1.79
C GLY A 70 -6.99 18.62 2.85
N ASP A 71 -5.78 18.43 3.38
CA ASP A 71 -5.19 19.32 4.39
C ASP A 71 -4.90 20.75 3.87
N ARG A 72 -5.00 21.00 2.54
CA ARG A 72 -4.68 22.28 1.91
C ARG A 72 -5.90 23.14 1.57
N ILE A 73 -7.11 22.65 1.80
CA ILE A 73 -8.34 23.35 1.42
C ILE A 73 -9.17 23.64 2.67
N ASP A 74 -9.22 24.90 3.05
CA ASP A 74 -10.18 25.37 4.04
C ASP A 74 -11.53 25.64 3.37
N LEU A 75 -12.41 24.63 3.38
CA LEU A 75 -13.77 24.73 2.84
C LEU A 75 -14.65 25.74 3.60
N THR A 76 -14.25 26.20 4.78
CA THR A 76 -14.99 27.21 5.54
C THR A 76 -14.69 28.62 5.04
N SER A 77 -13.50 28.84 4.48
CA SER A 77 -13.09 30.12 3.88
C SER A 77 -13.74 30.42 2.52
N ILE A 78 -14.35 29.42 1.88
CA ILE A 78 -14.96 29.55 0.55
C ILE A 78 -16.40 30.07 0.66
N SER A 79 -16.58 31.35 0.35
CA SER A 79 -17.89 32.02 0.41
C SER A 79 -18.83 31.64 -0.73
N ASP A 80 -18.31 31.33 -1.92
CA ASP A 80 -19.14 30.99 -3.08
C ASP A 80 -19.67 29.55 -2.97
N PRO A 81 -21.00 29.35 -2.85
CA PRO A 81 -21.60 28.03 -2.71
C PRO A 81 -21.41 27.15 -3.94
N LEU A 82 -21.31 27.72 -5.15
CA LEU A 82 -21.06 26.96 -6.38
C LEU A 82 -19.65 26.37 -6.36
N ILE A 83 -18.64 27.20 -6.07
CA ILE A 83 -17.24 26.76 -5.98
C ILE A 83 -17.08 25.68 -4.91
N LYS A 84 -17.69 25.90 -3.74
CA LYS A 84 -17.67 24.93 -2.64
C LYS A 84 -18.31 23.60 -3.05
N SER A 85 -19.48 23.64 -3.69
CA SER A 85 -20.16 22.45 -4.21
C SER A 85 -19.31 21.70 -5.24
N THR A 86 -18.65 22.43 -6.15
CA THR A 86 -17.75 21.83 -7.14
C THR A 86 -16.59 21.11 -6.46
N ILE A 87 -15.89 21.75 -5.50
CA ILE A 87 -14.76 21.13 -4.80
C ILE A 87 -15.21 19.87 -4.04
N LEU A 88 -16.35 19.93 -3.35
CA LEU A 88 -16.92 18.77 -2.67
C LEU A 88 -17.24 17.63 -3.65
N GLY A 89 -17.78 17.96 -4.83
CA GLY A 89 -18.00 17.01 -5.91
C GLY A 89 -16.69 16.34 -6.36
N PHE A 90 -15.60 17.09 -6.46
CA PHE A 90 -14.27 16.53 -6.78
C PHE A 90 -13.78 15.55 -5.71
N ILE A 91 -13.80 15.99 -4.46
CA ILE A 91 -13.34 15.20 -3.29
C ILE A 91 -14.14 13.91 -3.14
N SER A 92 -15.45 13.97 -3.39
CA SER A 92 -16.35 12.83 -3.22
C SER A 92 -16.21 11.77 -4.33
N ASN A 93 -15.87 12.17 -5.56
CA ASN A 93 -15.99 11.29 -6.73
C ASN A 93 -14.66 10.93 -7.38
N PHE A 94 -13.61 11.74 -7.24
CA PHE A 94 -12.37 11.60 -8.00
C PHE A 94 -11.15 11.22 -7.16
N GLY A 95 -11.28 11.28 -5.83
CA GLY A 95 -10.28 10.75 -4.90
C GLY A 95 -9.69 11.77 -3.94
N GLN A 96 -8.97 11.25 -2.97
CA GLN A 96 -8.27 12.01 -1.93
C GLN A 96 -6.88 11.40 -1.75
N VAL A 97 -5.85 12.24 -1.76
CA VAL A 97 -4.49 11.83 -1.44
C VAL A 97 -4.41 11.59 0.07
N PRO A 98 -3.88 10.45 0.54
CA PRO A 98 -3.70 10.21 1.96
C PRO A 98 -2.81 11.28 2.61
N LYS A 99 -2.96 11.51 3.92
CA LYS A 99 -2.13 12.47 4.63
C LYS A 99 -0.65 12.06 4.60
N GLN A 100 0.23 13.02 4.31
CA GLN A 100 1.67 12.84 4.46
C GLN A 100 2.01 12.63 5.95
N ILE A 101 2.66 11.51 6.27
CA ILE A 101 2.99 11.15 7.66
C ILE A 101 4.49 11.27 7.97
N PHE A 102 5.34 11.46 6.97
CA PHE A 102 6.77 11.74 7.15
C PHE A 102 7.36 12.52 5.98
N THR A 103 8.42 13.28 6.25
CA THR A 103 9.10 14.17 5.28
C THR A 103 10.52 13.74 4.95
N LYS A 104 11.02 12.68 5.60
CA LYS A 104 12.32 12.05 5.32
C LYS A 104 12.10 10.75 4.55
N PRO A 105 13.09 10.23 3.80
CA PRO A 105 12.98 8.93 3.15
C PRO A 105 12.59 7.81 4.12
N HIS A 106 11.65 6.97 3.72
CA HIS A 106 11.24 5.81 4.51
C HIS A 106 12.39 4.78 4.59
N PRO A 107 12.69 4.22 5.78
CA PRO A 107 13.72 3.19 5.92
C PRO A 107 13.44 1.98 5.03
N SER A 108 14.48 1.47 4.36
CA SER A 108 14.39 0.21 3.63
C SER A 108 14.42 -0.99 4.59
N ARG A 109 13.74 -2.07 4.23
CA ARG A 109 13.76 -3.33 4.97
C ARG A 109 14.86 -4.23 4.40
N ASN A 110 15.81 -4.62 5.25
CA ASN A 110 16.86 -5.58 4.86
C ASN A 110 16.25 -6.97 4.64
N THR A 111 16.48 -7.54 3.46
CA THR A 111 16.01 -8.88 3.06
C THR A 111 17.02 -9.99 3.37
N THR A 112 18.17 -9.66 3.98
CA THR A 112 19.18 -10.63 4.40
C THR A 112 18.78 -11.36 5.68
N GLY A 113 17.65 -12.05 5.66
CA GLY A 113 17.33 -13.10 6.63
C GLY A 113 17.92 -14.42 6.13
N LYS A 114 19.20 -14.67 6.45
CA LYS A 114 19.85 -15.96 6.20
C LYS A 114 18.98 -17.07 6.83
N PRO A 115 18.56 -18.13 6.11
CA PRO A 115 17.92 -19.26 6.77
C PRO A 115 18.87 -19.82 7.83
N PRO A 116 18.39 -20.28 9.00
CA PRO A 116 19.24 -20.90 9.99
C PRO A 116 19.88 -22.13 9.34
N VAL A 117 21.20 -22.10 9.18
CA VAL A 117 21.97 -23.29 8.81
C VAL A 117 21.86 -24.27 9.99
N PRO A 118 21.40 -25.51 9.80
CA PRO A 118 21.36 -26.47 10.89
C PRO A 118 22.79 -26.88 11.23
N GLY A 119 23.25 -26.49 12.42
CA GLY A 119 24.46 -27.01 13.04
C GLY A 119 25.62 -26.03 13.14
N LYS A 120 25.63 -25.21 14.19
CA LYS A 120 26.82 -24.99 15.03
C LYS A 120 26.43 -24.32 16.34
N ASP A 121 26.50 -25.07 17.43
CA ASP A 121 26.39 -24.57 18.79
C ASP A 121 27.57 -23.64 19.10
N THR A 122 27.31 -22.44 19.62
CA THR A 122 28.15 -21.78 20.65
C THR A 122 27.51 -20.48 21.17
N SER A 123 26.97 -20.55 22.39
CA SER A 123 26.92 -19.55 23.48
C SER A 123 26.63 -18.06 23.18
N THR A 124 25.45 -17.60 23.62
CA THR A 124 25.06 -16.23 24.05
C THR A 124 25.63 -15.89 25.45
N PRO A 125 25.46 -14.67 26.07
CA PRO A 125 24.49 -13.58 25.79
C PRO A 125 24.98 -12.12 25.94
N THR A 126 24.25 -11.14 25.37
CA THR A 126 23.62 -9.96 26.06
C THR A 126 23.30 -8.82 25.07
N GLY A 127 22.03 -8.40 25.02
CA GLY A 127 21.53 -7.22 24.27
C GLY A 127 19.99 -7.21 24.19
N LEU A 128 19.37 -6.21 24.81
CA LEU A 128 17.94 -6.02 25.13
C LEU A 128 16.96 -5.92 23.93
N PRO A 129 15.61 -5.98 24.17
CA PRO A 129 14.64 -6.41 23.19
C PRO A 129 14.10 -5.25 22.34
N GLY A 130 14.54 -5.18 21.08
CA GLY A 130 13.81 -4.46 20.03
C GLY A 130 12.97 -5.48 19.26
N HIS A 131 11.64 -5.40 19.35
CA HIS A 131 10.71 -6.26 18.65
C HIS A 131 10.96 -6.27 17.12
N SER A 132 11.78 -7.21 16.66
CA SER A 132 11.75 -7.70 15.28
C SER A 132 10.97 -9.02 15.25
N GLN A 133 9.75 -8.99 15.79
CA GLN A 133 8.82 -10.08 15.53
C GLN A 133 8.29 -9.84 14.12
N SER A 134 8.99 -10.41 13.14
CA SER A 134 8.55 -10.48 11.75
C SER A 134 7.07 -10.91 11.74
N PHE A 135 6.23 -10.20 10.97
CA PHE A 135 4.81 -10.46 10.75
C PHE A 135 4.48 -11.97 10.59
N LEU A 136 5.43 -12.74 10.05
CA LEU A 136 5.39 -14.19 9.91
C LEU A 136 5.01 -14.95 11.21
N HIS A 137 5.40 -14.46 12.39
CA HIS A 137 5.09 -15.12 13.67
C HIS A 137 3.60 -15.03 14.04
N ASN A 138 2.84 -14.11 13.44
CA ASN A 138 1.43 -13.89 13.72
C ASN A 138 0.50 -14.33 12.57
N LEU A 139 1.02 -14.98 11.53
CA LEU A 139 0.19 -15.59 10.48
C LEU A 139 -0.90 -16.54 11.01
N PRO A 140 -0.67 -17.35 12.06
CA PRO A 140 -1.71 -18.17 12.67
C PRO A 140 -2.79 -17.36 13.41
N ALA A 141 -2.49 -16.12 13.80
CA ALA A 141 -3.42 -15.23 14.51
C ALA A 141 -4.36 -14.46 13.58
N LEU A 142 -4.07 -14.44 12.28
CA LEU A 142 -4.93 -13.82 11.27
C LEU A 142 -6.11 -14.76 10.96
N ARG A 143 -7.25 -14.49 11.59
CA ARG A 143 -8.51 -15.16 11.24
C ARG A 143 -9.04 -14.57 9.94
N PRO A 144 -9.41 -15.39 8.94
CA PRO A 144 -10.13 -14.92 7.77
C PRO A 144 -11.41 -14.19 8.20
N SER A 145 -11.72 -13.07 7.55
CA SER A 145 -12.99 -12.38 7.75
C SER A 145 -14.14 -13.35 7.45
N GLN A 146 -15.07 -13.51 8.40
CA GLN A 146 -16.28 -14.32 8.22
C GLN A 146 -17.36 -13.59 7.40
N VAL A 147 -17.06 -12.41 6.88
CA VAL A 147 -18.01 -11.64 6.08
C VAL A 147 -18.05 -12.23 4.68
N THR A 148 -19.11 -12.99 4.40
CA THR A 148 -19.52 -13.29 3.02
C THR A 148 -20.00 -11.98 2.41
N VAL A 149 -19.22 -11.42 1.48
CA VAL A 149 -19.69 -10.35 0.61
C VAL A 149 -20.76 -10.96 -0.30
N LYS A 150 -21.99 -10.51 -0.14
CA LYS A 150 -23.15 -10.93 -0.95
C LYS A 150 -23.08 -10.31 -2.34
#